data_AF-X1AR19-F1
#
_entry.id   AF-X1AR19-F1
#
_cell.length_a   1.000
_cell.length_b   1.000
_cell.length_c   1.000
_cell.angle_alpha   90.00
_cell.angle_beta   90.00
_cell.angle_gamma   90.00
#
_symmetry.space_group_name_H-M   'P 1'
#
loop_
_entity.id
_entity.type
_entity.pdbx_description
1 polymer ?
#
loop_
_entity_poly.entity_id
_entity_poly.type
_entity_poly.pdbx_seq_one_letter_code
_entity_poly.pdbx_strand_id
1 'polypeptide(L)'
;GAYAYIFRRSNRLLQNIKLDILSNKEPFSFGIIETSILLGSINLLFLIFIFVQLMYLFGGEKTIAFHGYTYSQYARRGFFELIAVAVISFFIILLTEKFIFRKETGHTIQFKILSGLLIVLVILIMVSAFKRLLLYENAYGFTVLRLYSHLFIIWLAVIFILLLYKIFINRRENIFVLCTFISIIVFLIFINLANPDAFIANQNIKHYYKTDKLDVWYLIQLSEDAIPVTIKVLEIKDEHLRGEFAMGLNWKRENILEHRSYYNKWQSFNLSRTRAIQILESKSKKLKELSNSYMDYINSTNNNSYNLPCDSYY
;
A
#
# COMPACT_ATOMS: atom_id res chain seq x y z
N GLY A 1 -24.77 44.15 45.41
CA GLY A 1 -24.09 45.46 45.28
C GLY A 1 -24.05 45.89 43.83
N ALA A 2 -24.26 47.18 43.54
CA ALA A 2 -24.31 47.75 42.19
C ALA A 2 -23.10 47.37 41.30
N TYR A 3 -21.93 47.18 41.90
CA TYR A 3 -20.72 46.69 41.24
C TYR A 3 -20.87 45.30 40.58
N ALA A 4 -21.61 44.38 41.20
CA ALA A 4 -21.84 43.05 40.64
C ALA A 4 -22.74 43.09 39.39
N TYR A 5 -23.65 44.07 39.32
CA TYR A 5 -24.55 44.24 38.17
C TYR A 5 -23.82 44.83 36.96
N ILE A 6 -22.96 45.83 37.19
CA ILE A 6 -22.15 46.47 36.14
C ILE A 6 -21.13 45.48 35.57
N PHE A 7 -20.48 44.68 36.42
CA PHE A 7 -19.53 43.66 35.96
C PHE A 7 -20.20 42.56 35.12
N ARG A 8 -21.40 42.11 35.51
CA ARG A 8 -22.17 41.11 34.76
C ARG A 8 -22.66 41.64 33.40
N ARG A 9 -22.99 42.93 33.32
CA ARG A 9 -23.38 43.59 32.06
C ARG A 9 -22.18 43.77 31.12
N SER A 10 -21.02 44.17 31.64
CA SER A 10 -19.78 44.29 30.86
C SER A 10 -19.35 42.94 30.27
N ASN A 11 -19.37 41.87 31.07
CA ASN A 11 -19.06 40.53 30.56
C ASN A 11 -20.04 40.05 29.48
N ARG A 12 -21.34 40.35 29.59
CA ARG A 12 -22.31 40.04 28.53
C ARG A 12 -22.04 40.82 27.24
N LEU A 13 -21.66 42.10 27.35
CA LEU A 13 -21.31 42.91 26.18
C LEU A 13 -20.03 42.40 25.52
N LEU A 14 -19.00 42.07 26.29
CA LEU A 14 -17.76 41.48 25.77
C LEU A 14 -18.00 40.11 25.12
N GLN A 15 -18.90 39.31 25.69
CA GLN A 15 -19.27 38.01 25.13
C GLN A 15 -20.06 38.15 23.83
N ASN A 16 -20.98 39.12 23.75
CA ASN A 16 -21.72 39.42 22.52
C ASN A 16 -20.80 39.99 21.44
N ILE A 17 -19.90 40.91 21.78
CA ILE A 17 -18.89 41.44 20.84
C ILE A 17 -17.97 40.32 20.34
N LYS A 18 -17.56 39.39 21.20
CA LYS A 18 -16.74 38.23 20.81
C LYS A 18 -17.51 37.25 19.93
N LEU A 19 -18.81 37.06 20.17
CA LEU A 19 -19.71 36.27 19.33
C LEU A 19 -19.92 36.94 17.96
N ASP A 20 -20.08 38.26 17.91
CA ASP A 20 -20.20 39.02 16.66
C ASP A 20 -18.89 39.00 15.85
N ILE A 21 -17.73 39.14 16.49
CA ILE A 21 -16.41 39.05 15.82
C ILE A 21 -16.13 37.62 15.30
N LEU A 22 -16.62 36.59 16.00
CA LEU A 22 -16.54 35.19 15.53
C LEU A 22 -17.58 34.88 14.44
N SER A 23 -18.72 35.57 14.44
CA SER A 23 -19.78 35.46 13.44
C SER A 23 -19.41 36.17 12.13
N ASN A 24 -18.72 37.32 12.20
CA ASN A 24 -18.34 38.14 11.05
C ASN A 24 -17.10 37.67 10.28
N LYS A 25 -16.54 36.50 10.61
CA LYS A 25 -15.67 35.80 9.67
C LYS A 25 -16.57 35.07 8.69
N GLU A 26 -17.10 35.82 7.71
CA GLU A 26 -17.64 35.25 6.48
C GLU A 26 -16.61 34.22 5.98
N PRO A 27 -16.91 32.90 6.03
CA PRO A 27 -15.99 31.92 5.50
C PRO A 27 -15.87 32.22 4.00
N PHE A 28 -14.64 32.24 3.47
CA PHE A 28 -14.35 32.36 2.04
C PHE A 28 -15.34 31.50 1.22
N SER A 29 -16.38 32.14 0.69
CA SER A 29 -17.48 31.50 -0.02
C SER A 29 -17.14 31.56 -1.50
N PHE A 30 -16.38 30.58 -1.98
CA PHE A 30 -16.12 30.46 -3.42
C PHE A 30 -17.45 30.33 -4.18
N GLY A 31 -17.58 31.08 -5.27
CA GLY A 31 -18.76 31.04 -6.12
C GLY A 31 -18.89 29.72 -6.89
N ILE A 32 -20.11 29.42 -7.36
CA ILE A 32 -20.38 28.26 -8.23
C ILE A 32 -19.50 28.30 -9.50
N ILE A 33 -19.24 29.49 -10.02
CA ILE A 33 -18.44 29.73 -11.22
C ILE A 33 -16.97 29.41 -10.96
N GLU A 34 -16.40 29.92 -9.86
CA GLU A 34 -15.00 29.67 -9.46
C GLU A 34 -14.74 28.18 -9.25
N THR A 35 -15.68 27.51 -8.56
CA THR A 35 -15.65 26.07 -8.32
C THR A 35 -15.66 25.28 -9.63
N SER A 36 -16.51 25.70 -10.58
CA SER A 36 -16.64 25.06 -11.88
C SER A 36 -15.38 25.22 -12.72
N ILE A 37 -14.76 26.40 -12.69
CA ILE A 37 -13.49 26.66 -13.39
C ILE A 37 -12.37 25.81 -12.78
N LEU A 38 -12.30 25.72 -11.45
CA LEU A 38 -11.29 24.94 -10.74
C LEU A 38 -11.41 23.44 -11.06
N LEU A 39 -12.58 22.86 -10.84
CA LEU A 39 -12.84 21.44 -11.12
C LEU A 39 -12.73 21.14 -12.62
N GLY A 40 -13.21 22.04 -13.48
CA GLY A 40 -13.13 21.91 -14.93
C GLY A 40 -11.68 21.88 -15.43
N SER A 41 -10.82 22.76 -14.91
CA SER A 41 -9.39 22.80 -15.27
C SER A 41 -8.66 21.52 -14.84
N ILE A 42 -8.95 21.00 -13.64
CA ILE A 42 -8.35 19.75 -13.14
C ILE A 42 -8.83 18.56 -13.98
N ASN A 43 -10.12 18.50 -14.30
CA ASN A 43 -10.68 17.48 -15.18
C ASN A 43 -10.00 17.48 -16.55
N LEU A 44 -9.81 18.66 -17.15
CA LEU A 44 -9.11 18.81 -18.42
C LEU A 44 -7.67 18.30 -18.34
N LEU A 45 -6.93 18.70 -17.29
CA LEU A 45 -5.58 18.24 -17.04
C LEU A 45 -5.50 16.71 -16.94
N PHE A 46 -6.40 16.08 -16.19
CA PHE A 46 -6.43 14.63 -16.03
C PHE A 46 -6.85 13.89 -17.30
N LEU A 47 -7.75 14.48 -18.10
CA LEU A 47 -8.10 13.95 -19.41
C LEU A 47 -6.89 13.90 -20.34
N ILE A 48 -6.12 15.00 -20.42
CA ILE A 48 -4.88 15.07 -21.20
C ILE A 48 -3.88 14.02 -20.68
N PHE A 49 -3.74 13.93 -19.36
CA PHE A 49 -2.84 12.97 -18.74
C PHE A 49 -3.21 11.51 -19.06
N ILE A 50 -4.49 11.13 -18.94
CA ILE A 50 -4.98 9.79 -19.29
C ILE A 50 -4.80 9.54 -20.78
N PHE A 51 -5.05 10.53 -21.63
CA PHE A 51 -4.86 10.41 -23.07
C PHE A 51 -3.42 10.05 -23.42
N VAL A 52 -2.45 10.73 -22.81
CA VAL A 52 -1.02 10.41 -22.93
C VAL A 52 -0.73 9.00 -22.43
N GLN A 53 -1.25 8.61 -21.26
CA GLN A 53 -1.06 7.25 -20.74
C GLN A 53 -1.60 6.17 -21.67
N LEU A 54 -2.78 6.38 -22.26
CA LEU A 54 -3.36 5.45 -23.23
C LEU A 54 -2.49 5.35 -24.49
N MET A 55 -1.98 6.47 -25.00
CA MET A 55 -1.05 6.45 -26.13
C MET A 55 0.22 5.65 -25.82
N TYR A 56 0.80 5.80 -24.63
CA TYR A 56 1.94 4.99 -24.21
C TYR A 56 1.59 3.50 -24.08
N LEU A 57 0.39 3.18 -23.57
CA LEU A 57 -0.08 1.80 -23.41
C LEU A 57 -0.28 1.10 -24.76
N PHE A 58 -0.82 1.81 -25.76
CA PHE A 58 -1.02 1.29 -27.12
C PHE A 58 0.20 1.44 -28.04
N GLY A 59 1.22 2.19 -27.62
CA GLY A 59 2.46 2.44 -28.37
C GLY A 59 3.43 1.25 -28.47
N GLY A 60 3.10 0.10 -27.86
CA GLY A 60 3.82 -1.17 -28.01
C GLY A 60 5.20 -1.24 -27.30
N GLU A 61 5.75 -2.46 -27.21
CA GLU A 61 7.05 -2.77 -26.57
C GLU A 61 8.25 -1.98 -27.12
N LYS A 62 8.11 -1.34 -28.29
CA LYS A 62 9.20 -0.61 -28.98
C LYS A 62 9.50 0.78 -28.42
N THR A 63 8.64 1.33 -27.55
CA THR A 63 8.86 2.67 -26.95
C THR A 63 9.64 2.60 -25.62
N ILE A 64 9.69 1.42 -24.98
CA ILE A 64 10.31 1.25 -23.65
C ILE A 64 11.85 1.23 -23.75
N ALA A 65 12.40 0.96 -24.93
CA ALA A 65 13.85 0.90 -25.16
C ALA A 65 14.52 2.26 -25.45
N PHE A 66 13.77 3.38 -25.55
CA PHE A 66 14.30 4.62 -26.13
C PHE A 66 14.96 5.61 -25.15
N HIS A 67 14.94 5.36 -23.82
CA HIS A 67 15.38 6.37 -22.85
C HIS A 67 16.45 5.98 -21.83
N GLY A 68 17.10 4.81 -21.93
CA GLY A 68 18.28 4.50 -21.10
C GLY A 68 18.03 4.48 -19.58
N TYR A 69 16.77 4.60 -19.13
CA TYR A 69 16.39 4.39 -17.73
C TYR A 69 16.21 2.90 -17.49
N THR A 70 16.81 2.39 -16.41
CA THR A 70 16.48 1.05 -15.91
C THR A 70 14.98 1.00 -15.56
N TYR A 71 14.27 0.01 -16.10
CA TYR A 71 12.82 -0.20 -15.95
C TYR A 71 12.32 -0.06 -14.49
N SER A 72 13.18 -0.40 -13.53
CA SER A 72 12.97 -0.29 -12.08
C SER A 72 12.86 1.14 -11.55
N GLN A 73 13.56 2.12 -12.13
CA GLN A 73 13.50 3.52 -11.69
C GLN A 73 12.25 4.23 -12.19
N TYR A 74 11.87 4.01 -13.45
CA TYR A 74 10.65 4.58 -14.05
C TYR A 74 9.37 4.08 -13.34
N ALA A 75 9.33 2.80 -12.96
CA ALA A 75 8.18 2.20 -12.29
C ALA A 75 7.96 2.71 -10.86
N ARG A 76 9.03 3.02 -10.11
CA ARG A 76 8.92 3.44 -8.70
C ARG A 76 8.43 4.87 -8.54
N ARG A 77 8.99 5.86 -9.25
CA ARG A 77 8.56 7.27 -9.13
C ARG A 77 7.14 7.48 -9.65
N GLY A 78 6.84 6.94 -10.82
CA GLY A 78 5.53 7.11 -11.43
C GLY A 78 4.40 6.47 -10.62
N PHE A 79 4.65 5.50 -9.73
CA PHE A 79 3.59 4.89 -8.91
C PHE A 79 3.15 5.79 -7.77
N PHE A 80 4.11 6.26 -6.98
CA PHE A 80 3.82 7.14 -5.85
C PHE A 80 3.24 8.48 -6.31
N GLU A 81 3.67 8.98 -7.47
CA GLU A 81 3.08 10.17 -8.10
C GLU A 81 1.60 9.96 -8.39
N LEU A 82 1.18 8.82 -8.96
CA LEU A 82 -0.23 8.54 -9.24
C LEU A 82 -1.07 8.41 -7.97
N ILE A 83 -0.52 7.81 -6.92
CA ILE A 83 -1.18 7.80 -5.61
C ILE A 83 -1.33 9.21 -5.06
N ALA A 84 -0.28 10.03 -5.13
CA ALA A 84 -0.31 11.40 -4.65
C ALA A 84 -1.40 12.21 -5.38
N VAL A 85 -1.50 12.06 -6.71
CA VAL A 85 -2.57 12.67 -7.51
C VAL A 85 -3.96 12.24 -7.02
N ALA A 86 -4.16 10.96 -6.72
CA ALA A 86 -5.43 10.48 -6.17
C ALA A 86 -5.72 11.12 -4.79
N VAL A 87 -4.76 11.10 -3.86
CA VAL A 87 -4.93 11.68 -2.52
C VAL A 87 -5.20 13.18 -2.59
N ILE A 88 -4.47 13.92 -3.43
CA ILE A 88 -4.70 15.35 -3.65
C ILE A 88 -6.11 15.60 -4.20
N SER A 89 -6.54 14.81 -5.18
CA SER A 89 -7.89 14.93 -5.76
C SER A 89 -8.99 14.67 -4.74
N PHE A 90 -8.77 13.69 -3.85
CA PHE A 90 -9.67 13.42 -2.73
C PHE A 90 -9.81 14.64 -1.81
N PHE A 91 -8.70 15.25 -1.41
CA PHE A 91 -8.72 16.47 -0.59
C PHE A 91 -9.36 17.64 -1.32
N ILE A 92 -9.07 17.84 -2.61
CA ILE A 92 -9.70 18.90 -3.40
C ILE A 92 -11.22 18.75 -3.36
N ILE A 93 -11.75 17.57 -3.66
CA ILE A 93 -13.20 17.33 -3.66
C ILE A 93 -13.80 17.59 -2.27
N LEU A 94 -13.17 17.09 -1.20
CA LEU A 94 -13.66 17.30 0.17
C LEU A 94 -13.64 18.76 0.60
N LEU A 95 -12.56 19.49 0.28
CA LEU A 95 -12.43 20.90 0.63
C LEU A 95 -13.43 21.73 -0.17
N THR A 96 -13.54 21.47 -1.48
CA THR A 96 -14.53 22.13 -2.33
C THR A 96 -15.95 21.89 -1.81
N GLU A 97 -16.29 20.65 -1.44
CA GLU A 97 -17.59 20.33 -0.86
C GLU A 97 -17.83 21.11 0.46
N LYS A 98 -16.85 21.09 1.37
CA LYS A 98 -16.95 21.69 2.71
C LYS A 98 -17.04 23.22 2.70
N PHE A 99 -16.29 23.88 1.80
CA PHE A 99 -16.22 25.34 1.77
C PHE A 99 -17.35 25.98 0.95
N ILE A 100 -17.88 25.31 -0.08
CA ILE A 100 -18.87 25.90 -0.99
C ILE A 100 -20.31 25.51 -0.65
N PHE A 101 -20.57 24.26 -0.25
CA PHE A 101 -21.96 23.77 -0.08
C PHE A 101 -22.51 23.85 1.35
N ARG A 102 -21.87 24.66 2.21
CA ARG A 102 -22.32 24.87 3.60
C ARG A 102 -23.60 25.72 3.75
N LYS A 103 -24.19 26.21 2.65
CA LYS A 103 -25.45 26.99 2.65
C LYS A 103 -26.62 26.16 2.11
N GLU A 104 -27.48 25.70 3.03
CA GLU A 104 -28.90 25.22 3.00
C GLU A 104 -29.55 24.58 1.75
N THR A 105 -29.04 24.73 0.53
CA THR A 105 -29.55 24.11 -0.69
C THR A 105 -28.51 23.10 -1.18
N GLY A 106 -28.89 21.82 -1.34
CA GLY A 106 -27.97 20.71 -1.63
C GLY A 106 -27.05 20.87 -2.86
N HIS A 107 -26.27 19.83 -3.19
CA HIS A 107 -25.28 19.93 -4.26
C HIS A 107 -25.92 20.28 -5.62
N THR A 108 -25.36 21.29 -6.31
CA THR A 108 -25.80 21.64 -7.67
C THR A 108 -25.48 20.50 -8.64
N ILE A 109 -26.32 20.33 -9.67
CA ILE A 109 -26.12 19.29 -10.70
C ILE A 109 -24.74 19.42 -11.36
N GLN A 110 -24.30 20.65 -11.63
CA GLN A 110 -22.99 20.94 -12.23
C GLN A 110 -21.83 20.40 -11.36
N PHE A 111 -21.89 20.64 -10.05
CA PHE A 111 -20.89 20.10 -9.12
C PHE A 111 -20.91 18.58 -9.08
N LYS A 112 -22.09 17.95 -9.02
CA LYS A 112 -22.21 16.49 -9.04
C LYS A 112 -21.57 15.88 -10.29
N ILE A 113 -21.79 16.49 -11.46
CA ILE A 113 -21.22 16.04 -12.73
C ILE A 113 -19.70 16.24 -12.73
N LEU A 114 -19.20 17.43 -12.39
CA LEU A 114 -17.76 17.75 -12.42
C LEU A 114 -16.96 16.92 -11.41
N SER A 115 -17.46 16.77 -10.18
CA SER A 115 -16.82 15.92 -9.18
C SER A 115 -16.95 14.44 -9.53
N GLY A 116 -18.09 14.01 -10.07
CA GLY A 116 -18.27 12.64 -10.54
C GLY A 116 -17.29 12.29 -11.66
N LEU A 117 -17.14 13.18 -12.65
CA LEU A 117 -16.16 13.05 -13.72
C LEU A 117 -14.73 12.96 -13.16
N LEU A 118 -14.38 13.85 -12.22
CA LEU A 118 -13.06 13.85 -11.58
C LEU A 118 -12.77 12.52 -10.87
N ILE A 119 -13.74 11.99 -10.12
CA ILE A 119 -13.61 10.71 -9.44
C ILE A 119 -13.39 9.58 -10.45
N VAL A 120 -14.15 9.55 -11.54
CA VAL A 120 -13.99 8.54 -12.60
C VAL A 120 -12.60 8.63 -13.23
N LEU A 121 -12.10 9.83 -13.53
CA LEU A 121 -10.75 10.03 -14.07
C LEU A 121 -9.68 9.53 -13.08
N VAL A 122 -9.81 9.83 -11.79
CA VAL A 122 -8.88 9.34 -10.75
C VAL A 122 -8.90 7.81 -10.66
N ILE A 123 -10.09 7.18 -10.72
CA ILE A 123 -10.19 5.71 -10.75
C ILE A 123 -9.48 5.13 -11.98
N LEU A 124 -9.63 5.74 -13.17
CA LEU A 124 -8.92 5.31 -14.38
C LEU A 124 -7.39 5.42 -14.22
N ILE A 125 -6.91 6.52 -13.64
CA ILE A 125 -5.48 6.70 -13.31
C ILE A 125 -5.00 5.61 -12.36
N MET A 126 -5.78 5.28 -11.34
CA MET A 126 -5.45 4.21 -10.39
C MET A 126 -5.42 2.82 -11.05
N VAL A 127 -6.34 2.54 -11.99
CA VAL A 127 -6.32 1.29 -12.79
C VAL A 127 -5.06 1.20 -13.64
N SER A 128 -4.63 2.32 -14.23
CA SER A 128 -3.35 2.41 -14.96
C SER A 128 -2.15 2.10 -14.04
N ALA A 129 -2.12 2.69 -12.84
CA ALA A 129 -1.10 2.41 -11.83
C ALA A 129 -1.06 0.92 -11.43
N PHE A 130 -2.24 0.31 -11.24
CA PHE A 130 -2.39 -1.10 -10.90
C PHE A 130 -1.84 -2.01 -12.00
N LYS A 131 -2.16 -1.75 -13.28
CA LYS A 131 -1.64 -2.53 -14.41
C LYS A 131 -0.13 -2.47 -14.51
N ARG A 132 0.47 -1.29 -14.30
CA ARG A 132 1.92 -1.12 -14.33
C ARG A 132 2.62 -1.94 -13.24
N LEU A 133 2.02 -2.01 -12.05
CA LEU A 133 2.55 -2.82 -10.95
C LEU A 133 2.45 -4.33 -11.26
N LEU A 134 1.33 -4.77 -11.83
CA LEU A 134 1.12 -6.17 -12.23
C LEU A 134 2.11 -6.62 -13.32
N LEU A 135 2.39 -5.77 -14.30
CA LEU A 135 3.41 -6.05 -15.31
C LEU A 135 4.80 -6.19 -14.70
N TYR A 136 5.12 -5.37 -13.70
CA TYR A 136 6.39 -5.43 -12.97
C TYR A 136 6.54 -6.72 -12.15
N GLU A 137 5.47 -7.16 -11.49
CA GLU A 137 5.45 -8.42 -10.73
C GLU A 137 5.68 -9.64 -11.61
N ASN A 138 5.11 -9.65 -12.81
CA ASN A 138 5.33 -10.72 -13.78
C ASN A 138 6.79 -10.81 -14.24
N ALA A 139 7.55 -9.70 -14.22
CA ALA A 139 8.94 -9.68 -14.63
C ALA A 139 9.92 -10.01 -13.49
N TYR A 140 9.64 -9.57 -12.26
CA TYR A 140 10.58 -9.63 -11.13
C TYR A 140 10.11 -10.50 -9.94
N GLY A 141 8.94 -11.15 -10.02
CA GLY A 141 8.36 -11.92 -8.91
C GLY A 141 7.58 -11.04 -7.91
N PHE A 142 6.92 -11.63 -6.91
CA PHE A 142 6.03 -10.93 -5.97
C PHE A 142 6.77 -10.43 -4.72
N THR A 143 6.43 -9.23 -4.22
CA THR A 143 6.97 -8.71 -2.94
C THR A 143 5.91 -8.07 -2.06
N VAL A 144 6.21 -8.00 -0.77
CA VAL A 144 5.39 -7.43 0.31
C VAL A 144 4.97 -6.00 -0.01
N LEU A 145 5.92 -5.12 -0.39
CA LEU A 145 5.62 -3.72 -0.69
C LEU A 145 4.63 -3.56 -1.85
N ARG A 146 4.73 -4.42 -2.87
CA ARG A 146 3.86 -4.36 -4.06
C ARG A 146 2.47 -4.93 -3.77
N LEU A 147 2.37 -6.00 -2.98
CA LEU A 147 1.08 -6.50 -2.51
C LEU A 147 0.33 -5.45 -1.68
N TYR A 148 1.00 -4.81 -0.70
CA TYR A 148 0.40 -3.74 0.08
C TYR A 148 -0.02 -2.55 -0.78
N SER A 149 0.78 -2.23 -1.80
CA SER A 149 0.44 -1.20 -2.78
C SER A 149 -0.84 -1.56 -3.56
N HIS A 150 -0.99 -2.79 -4.05
CA HIS A 150 -2.22 -3.26 -4.70
C HIS A 150 -3.45 -3.16 -3.79
N LEU A 151 -3.33 -3.63 -2.56
CA LEU A 151 -4.40 -3.56 -1.56
C LEU A 151 -4.79 -2.12 -1.23
N PHE A 152 -3.79 -1.24 -1.09
CA PHE A 152 -4.01 0.18 -0.84
C PHE A 152 -4.73 0.87 -2.00
N ILE A 153 -4.37 0.58 -3.25
CA ILE A 153 -5.08 1.12 -4.43
C ILE A 153 -6.55 0.67 -4.43
N ILE A 154 -6.82 -0.61 -4.17
CA ILE A 154 -8.19 -1.14 -4.14
C ILE A 154 -8.99 -0.44 -3.05
N TRP A 155 -8.42 -0.30 -1.85
CA TRP A 155 -9.07 0.37 -0.74
C TRP A 155 -9.33 1.86 -1.01
N LEU A 156 -8.36 2.55 -1.60
CA LEU A 156 -8.52 3.94 -2.01
C LEU A 156 -9.64 4.09 -3.07
N ALA A 157 -9.78 3.13 -3.99
CA ALA A 157 -10.87 3.12 -4.97
C ALA A 157 -12.24 2.96 -4.28
N VAL A 158 -12.33 2.14 -3.24
CA VAL A 158 -13.54 2.03 -2.39
C VAL A 158 -13.88 3.37 -1.74
N ILE A 159 -12.90 4.10 -1.22
CA ILE A 159 -13.12 5.44 -0.65
C ILE A 159 -13.67 6.40 -1.72
N PHE A 160 -13.12 6.38 -2.92
CA PHE A 160 -13.62 7.18 -4.04
C PHE A 160 -15.04 6.82 -4.44
N ILE A 161 -15.40 5.55 -4.44
CA ILE A 161 -16.78 5.09 -4.70
C ILE A 161 -17.72 5.57 -3.58
N LEU A 162 -17.31 5.51 -2.31
CA LEU A 162 -18.09 6.04 -1.20
C LEU A 162 -18.27 7.55 -1.30
N LEU A 163 -17.23 8.28 -1.73
CA LEU A 163 -17.29 9.72 -1.97
C LEU A 163 -18.25 10.06 -3.13
N LEU A 164 -18.17 9.30 -4.23
CA LEU A 164 -19.09 9.43 -5.35
C LEU A 164 -20.53 9.20 -4.88
N TYR A 165 -20.76 8.11 -4.14
CA TYR A 165 -22.07 7.80 -3.59
C TYR A 165 -22.59 8.97 -2.73
N LYS A 166 -21.79 9.46 -1.78
CA LYS A 166 -22.12 10.60 -0.91
C LYS A 166 -22.59 11.83 -1.71
N ILE A 167 -21.82 12.23 -2.72
CA ILE A 167 -22.10 13.44 -3.53
C ILE A 167 -23.41 13.28 -4.32
N PHE A 168 -23.67 12.10 -4.90
CA PHE A 168 -24.86 11.89 -5.71
C PHE A 168 -26.14 11.81 -4.87
N ILE A 169 -26.09 11.07 -3.76
CA ILE A 169 -27.23 10.83 -2.88
C ILE A 169 -27.45 11.96 -1.84
N ASN A 170 -26.53 12.93 -1.77
CA ASN A 170 -26.59 14.08 -0.87
C ASN A 170 -26.69 13.69 0.62
N ARG A 171 -26.01 12.60 1.03
CA ARG A 171 -26.05 12.09 2.42
C ARG A 171 -25.28 12.99 3.37
N ARG A 172 -25.72 13.01 4.64
CA ARG A 172 -25.06 13.75 5.72
C ARG A 172 -23.60 13.31 5.87
N GLU A 173 -22.73 14.27 6.16
CA GLU A 173 -21.28 14.06 6.36
C GLU A 173 -20.99 12.94 7.39
N ASN A 174 -21.78 12.84 8.45
CA ASN A 174 -21.61 11.85 9.50
C ASN A 174 -21.66 10.40 8.97
N ILE A 175 -22.52 10.11 7.99
CA ILE A 175 -22.64 8.76 7.41
C ILE A 175 -21.40 8.43 6.59
N PHE A 176 -20.89 9.39 5.82
CA PHE A 176 -19.67 9.21 5.04
C PHE A 176 -18.46 8.94 5.94
N VAL A 177 -18.30 9.71 7.02
CA VAL A 177 -17.21 9.51 7.99
C VAL A 177 -17.31 8.13 8.63
N LEU A 178 -18.52 7.70 9.02
CA LEU A 178 -18.76 6.38 9.59
C LEU A 178 -18.44 5.27 8.59
N CYS A 179 -18.94 5.33 7.35
CA CYS A 179 -18.65 4.34 6.31
C CYS A 179 -17.16 4.26 5.99
N THR A 180 -16.47 5.41 5.93
CA THR A 180 -15.02 5.46 5.71
C THR A 180 -14.27 4.82 6.87
N PHE A 181 -14.67 5.09 8.11
CA PHE A 181 -14.08 4.48 9.29
C PHE A 181 -14.28 2.96 9.33
N ILE A 182 -15.49 2.48 9.04
CA ILE A 182 -15.77 1.05 8.90
C ILE A 182 -14.91 0.43 7.79
N SER A 183 -14.75 1.12 6.65
CA SER A 183 -13.90 0.65 5.56
C SER A 183 -12.44 0.47 6.00
N ILE A 184 -11.89 1.37 6.82
CA ILE A 184 -10.53 1.22 7.40
C ILE A 184 -10.47 -0.06 8.24
N ILE A 185 -11.43 -0.28 9.13
CA ILE A 185 -11.45 -1.46 10.00
C ILE A 185 -11.54 -2.73 9.17
N VAL A 186 -12.47 -2.79 8.21
CA VAL A 186 -12.66 -3.94 7.32
C VAL A 186 -11.39 -4.20 6.52
N PHE A 187 -10.71 -3.16 6.02
CA PHE A 187 -9.44 -3.28 5.31
C PHE A 187 -8.33 -3.84 6.18
N LEU A 188 -8.17 -3.36 7.41
CA LEU A 188 -7.17 -3.86 8.35
C LEU A 188 -7.42 -5.32 8.73
N ILE A 189 -8.68 -5.67 9.00
CA ILE A 189 -9.09 -7.06 9.27
C ILE A 189 -8.80 -7.93 8.05
N PHE A 190 -9.17 -7.48 6.86
CA PHE A 190 -8.93 -8.21 5.61
C PHE A 190 -7.44 -8.49 5.39
N ILE A 191 -6.57 -7.48 5.55
CA ILE A 191 -5.12 -7.64 5.44
C ILE A 191 -4.59 -8.68 6.45
N ASN A 192 -5.03 -8.59 7.70
CA ASN A 192 -4.54 -9.48 8.74
C ASN A 192 -4.99 -10.93 8.50
N LEU A 193 -6.23 -11.13 8.05
CA LEU A 193 -6.79 -12.45 7.76
C LEU A 193 -6.24 -13.07 6.47
N ALA A 194 -5.97 -12.25 5.45
CA ALA A 194 -5.49 -12.74 4.15
C ALA A 194 -4.09 -13.36 4.21
N ASN A 195 -3.33 -13.12 5.29
CA ASN A 195 -1.96 -13.58 5.48
C ASN A 195 -1.05 -13.27 4.26
N PRO A 196 -0.66 -12.00 4.08
CA PRO A 196 0.04 -11.55 2.89
C PRO A 196 1.34 -12.31 2.64
N ASP A 197 2.07 -12.68 3.71
CA ASP A 197 3.34 -13.40 3.60
C ASP A 197 3.15 -14.82 3.06
N ALA A 198 2.14 -15.56 3.54
CA ALA A 198 1.82 -16.87 3.01
C ALA A 198 1.36 -16.81 1.53
N PHE A 199 0.61 -15.77 1.16
CA PHE A 199 0.20 -15.53 -0.23
C PHE A 199 1.41 -15.26 -1.13
N ILE A 200 2.32 -14.38 -0.71
CA ILE A 200 3.53 -14.02 -1.46
C ILE A 200 4.44 -15.23 -1.64
N ALA A 201 4.66 -16.01 -0.58
CA ALA A 201 5.43 -17.24 -0.64
C ALA A 201 4.86 -18.21 -1.68
N ASN A 202 3.54 -18.44 -1.68
CA ASN A 202 2.88 -19.33 -2.61
C ASN A 202 3.03 -18.85 -4.06
N GLN A 203 2.87 -17.55 -4.31
CA GLN A 203 2.97 -16.98 -5.64
C GLN A 203 4.40 -16.99 -6.17
N ASN A 204 5.41 -16.73 -5.33
CA ASN A 204 6.82 -16.84 -5.72
C ASN A 204 7.22 -18.30 -6.02
N ILE A 205 6.73 -19.28 -5.24
CA ILE A 205 6.96 -20.70 -5.53
C ILE A 205 6.30 -21.10 -6.86
N LYS A 206 5.08 -20.62 -7.15
CA LYS A 206 4.43 -20.85 -8.46
C LYS A 206 5.18 -20.18 -9.61
N HIS A 207 5.75 -19.01 -9.36
CA HIS A 207 6.54 -18.29 -10.36
C HIS A 207 7.86 -19.00 -10.66
N TYR A 208 8.49 -19.61 -9.66
CA TYR A 208 9.66 -20.47 -9.84
C TYR A 208 9.40 -21.59 -10.86
N TYR A 209 8.28 -22.33 -10.75
CA TYR A 209 7.94 -23.38 -11.71
C TYR A 209 7.73 -22.90 -13.16
N LYS A 210 7.62 -21.58 -13.40
CA LYS A 210 7.50 -20.98 -14.74
C LYS A 210 8.78 -20.36 -15.26
N THR A 211 9.69 -19.94 -14.37
CA THR A 211 10.83 -19.09 -14.73
C THR A 211 12.17 -19.63 -14.26
N ASP A 212 12.16 -20.70 -13.46
CA ASP A 212 13.31 -21.30 -12.76
C ASP A 212 14.11 -20.30 -11.91
N LYS A 213 13.52 -19.14 -11.57
CA LYS A 213 14.13 -18.11 -10.72
C LYS A 213 13.40 -18.02 -9.40
N LEU A 214 14.12 -18.21 -8.30
CA LEU A 214 13.61 -18.09 -6.94
C LEU A 214 14.58 -17.29 -6.07
N ASP A 215 14.08 -16.22 -5.45
CA ASP A 215 14.81 -15.48 -4.43
C ASP A 215 14.61 -16.16 -3.08
N VAL A 216 15.54 -17.05 -2.74
CA VAL A 216 15.53 -17.85 -1.52
C VAL A 216 15.71 -16.96 -0.29
N TRP A 217 16.63 -16.00 -0.36
CA TRP A 217 16.89 -15.05 0.71
C TRP A 217 15.65 -14.23 1.06
N TYR A 218 14.91 -13.76 0.05
CA TYR A 218 13.65 -13.06 0.27
C TYR A 218 12.62 -13.94 0.99
N LEU A 219 12.46 -15.21 0.61
CA LEU A 219 11.54 -16.14 1.28
C LEU A 219 11.93 -16.43 2.73
N ILE A 220 13.23 -16.46 3.05
CA ILE A 220 13.71 -16.63 4.43
C ILE A 220 13.33 -15.42 5.29
N GLN A 221 13.35 -14.21 4.73
CA GLN A 221 13.01 -12.97 5.44
C GLN A 221 11.51 -12.78 5.72
N LEU A 222 10.63 -13.48 5.01
CA LEU A 222 9.18 -13.43 5.27
C LEU A 222 8.84 -13.82 6.72
N SER A 223 7.67 -13.40 7.21
CA SER A 223 7.23 -13.75 8.57
C SER A 223 7.08 -15.26 8.79
N GLU A 224 6.95 -15.65 10.06
CA GLU A 224 6.76 -17.04 10.50
C GLU A 224 5.49 -17.67 9.88
N ASP A 225 4.50 -16.85 9.57
CA ASP A 225 3.27 -17.17 8.87
C ASP A 225 3.47 -17.81 7.49
N ALA A 226 4.59 -17.53 6.82
CA ALA A 226 4.90 -18.11 5.52
C ALA A 226 5.48 -19.54 5.61
N ILE A 227 5.96 -19.96 6.78
CA ILE A 227 6.69 -21.24 6.97
C ILE A 227 5.90 -22.47 6.50
N PRO A 228 4.58 -22.60 6.77
CA PRO A 228 3.80 -23.73 6.26
C PRO A 228 3.81 -23.85 4.73
N VAL A 229 3.94 -22.73 4.03
CA VAL A 229 3.97 -22.68 2.56
C VAL A 229 5.39 -22.83 2.04
N THR A 230 6.36 -22.13 2.62
CA THR A 230 7.75 -22.11 2.15
C THR A 230 8.46 -23.45 2.36
N ILE A 231 7.99 -24.31 3.25
CA ILE A 231 8.60 -25.64 3.46
C ILE A 231 8.60 -26.52 2.20
N LYS A 232 7.71 -26.23 1.24
CA LYS A 232 7.68 -26.89 -0.08
C LYS A 232 8.95 -26.63 -0.90
N VAL A 233 9.69 -25.55 -0.61
CA VAL A 233 10.98 -25.25 -1.25
C VAL A 233 12.00 -26.36 -0.95
N LEU A 234 11.88 -27.07 0.19
CA LEU A 234 12.75 -28.21 0.51
C LEU A 234 12.54 -29.44 -0.40
N GLU A 235 11.51 -29.43 -1.24
CA GLU A 235 11.18 -30.50 -2.18
C GLU A 235 11.58 -30.16 -3.62
N ILE A 236 12.12 -28.95 -3.84
CA ILE A 236 12.66 -28.53 -5.14
C ILE A 236 13.89 -29.39 -5.49
N LYS A 237 14.04 -29.69 -6.79
CA LYS A 237 15.12 -30.54 -7.32
C LYS A 237 16.49 -29.86 -7.27
N ASP A 238 16.51 -28.54 -7.42
CA ASP A 238 17.74 -27.75 -7.35
C ASP A 238 18.35 -27.83 -5.94
N GLU A 239 19.54 -28.44 -5.88
CA GLU A 239 20.25 -28.70 -4.64
C GLU A 239 20.79 -27.42 -3.99
N HIS A 240 21.18 -26.43 -4.80
CA HIS A 240 21.69 -25.17 -4.30
C HIS A 240 20.58 -24.38 -3.61
N LEU A 241 19.45 -24.16 -4.29
CA LEU A 241 18.30 -23.44 -3.73
C LEU A 241 17.75 -24.14 -2.49
N ARG A 242 17.72 -25.47 -2.49
CA ARG A 242 17.28 -26.28 -1.35
C ARG A 242 18.22 -26.14 -0.15
N GLY A 243 19.53 -26.19 -0.37
CA GLY A 243 20.56 -26.05 0.65
C GLY A 243 20.57 -24.65 1.28
N GLU A 244 20.54 -23.61 0.45
CA GLU A 244 20.46 -22.22 0.88
C GLU A 244 19.21 -21.96 1.73
N PHE A 245 18.05 -22.47 1.28
CA PHE A 245 16.80 -22.32 2.01
C PHE A 245 16.81 -23.08 3.34
N ALA A 246 17.36 -24.29 3.36
CA ALA A 246 17.49 -25.09 4.58
C ALA A 246 18.39 -24.41 5.63
N MET A 247 19.51 -23.81 5.18
CA MET A 247 20.40 -23.03 6.03
C MET A 247 19.67 -21.83 6.66
N GLY A 248 18.96 -21.05 5.85
CA GLY A 248 18.21 -19.89 6.34
C GLY A 248 17.09 -20.26 7.32
N LEU A 249 16.36 -21.35 7.05
CA LEU A 249 15.36 -21.86 8.00
C LEU A 249 16.00 -22.40 9.29
N ASN A 250 17.18 -23.02 9.21
CA ASN A 250 17.87 -23.51 10.40
C ASN A 250 18.35 -22.34 11.28
N TRP A 251 18.89 -21.28 10.68
CA TRP A 251 19.25 -20.05 11.39
C TRP A 251 18.03 -19.40 12.06
N LYS A 252 16.91 -19.29 11.33
CA LYS A 252 15.65 -18.78 11.90
C LYS A 252 15.15 -19.64 13.06
N ARG A 253 15.24 -20.97 12.95
CA ARG A 253 14.89 -21.91 14.03
C ARG A 253 15.76 -21.67 15.27
N GLU A 254 17.06 -21.52 15.11
CA GLU A 254 18.00 -21.28 16.21
C GLU A 254 17.72 -19.96 16.91
N ASN A 255 17.53 -18.87 16.17
CA ASN A 255 17.13 -17.58 16.72
C ASN A 255 15.85 -17.66 17.56
N ILE A 256 14.83 -18.40 17.10
CA ILE A 256 13.57 -18.58 17.82
C ILE A 256 13.78 -19.39 19.12
N LEU A 257 14.62 -20.42 19.08
CA LEU A 257 14.91 -21.27 20.24
C LEU A 257 15.74 -20.54 21.30
N GLU A 258 16.73 -19.76 20.91
CA GLU A 258 17.51 -18.92 21.82
C GLU A 258 16.62 -17.94 22.59
N HIS A 259 15.62 -17.35 21.91
CA HIS A 259 14.69 -16.41 22.49
C HIS A 259 13.40 -17.06 23.00
N ARG A 260 13.35 -18.39 23.15
CA ARG A 260 12.14 -19.13 23.56
C ARG A 260 11.56 -18.61 24.89
N SER A 261 12.42 -18.25 25.85
CA SER A 261 11.99 -17.69 27.15
C SER A 261 11.22 -16.35 26.98
N TYR A 262 11.59 -15.54 26.00
CA TYR A 262 10.89 -14.30 25.66
C TYR A 262 9.57 -14.57 24.92
N TYR A 263 9.55 -15.54 24.00
CA TYR A 263 8.38 -15.89 23.20
C TYR A 263 7.32 -16.74 23.92
N ASN A 264 7.68 -17.40 25.03
CA ASN A 264 6.73 -18.13 25.88
C ASN A 264 5.91 -17.23 26.81
N LYS A 265 6.18 -15.92 26.82
CA LYS A 265 5.38 -14.96 27.58
C LYS A 265 4.04 -14.75 26.89
N TRP A 266 2.95 -14.66 27.65
CA TRP A 266 1.61 -14.50 27.08
C TRP A 266 1.47 -13.23 26.23
N GLN A 267 2.25 -12.18 26.53
CA GLN A 267 2.24 -10.92 25.78
C GLN A 267 2.82 -11.05 24.37
N SER A 268 3.73 -12.00 24.15
CA SER A 268 4.40 -12.24 22.87
C SER A 268 3.86 -13.46 22.13
N PHE A 269 2.75 -14.02 22.64
CA PHE A 269 2.11 -15.19 22.07
C PHE A 269 1.60 -14.89 20.65
N ASN A 270 2.02 -15.73 19.70
CA ASN A 270 1.58 -15.67 18.31
C ASN A 270 1.30 -17.11 17.83
N LEU A 271 0.06 -17.35 17.42
CA LEU A 271 -0.39 -18.66 16.95
C LEU A 271 0.41 -19.16 15.72
N SER A 272 0.74 -18.26 14.79
CA SER A 272 1.52 -18.57 13.60
C SER A 272 2.94 -18.99 13.96
N ARG A 273 3.56 -18.33 14.95
CA ARG A 273 4.88 -18.71 15.47
C ARG A 273 4.87 -20.10 16.09
N THR A 274 3.87 -20.43 16.89
CA THR A 274 3.75 -21.77 17.49
C THR A 274 3.66 -22.86 16.42
N ARG A 275 2.85 -22.65 15.38
CA ARG A 275 2.76 -23.58 14.23
C ARG A 275 4.09 -23.69 13.48
N ALA A 276 4.75 -22.57 13.24
CA ALA A 276 6.07 -22.54 12.60
C ALA A 276 7.11 -23.36 13.37
N ILE A 277 7.18 -23.20 14.70
CA ILE A 277 8.10 -23.95 15.56
C ILE A 277 7.83 -25.45 15.45
N GLN A 278 6.58 -25.88 15.55
CA GLN A 278 6.21 -27.30 15.42
C GLN A 278 6.68 -27.89 14.08
N ILE A 279 6.49 -27.14 12.99
CA ILE A 279 6.91 -27.55 11.66
C ILE A 279 8.45 -27.63 11.57
N LEU A 280 9.17 -26.62 12.05
CA LEU A 280 10.63 -26.57 12.02
C LEU A 280 11.27 -27.65 12.90
N GLU A 281 10.69 -27.95 14.06
CA GLU A 281 11.15 -29.02 14.94
C GLU A 281 10.94 -30.40 14.29
N SER A 282 9.79 -30.62 13.64
CA SER A 282 9.49 -31.88 12.94
C SER A 282 10.49 -32.19 11.81
N LYS A 283 11.03 -31.16 11.15
CA LYS A 283 12.00 -31.29 10.06
C LYS A 283 13.44 -30.98 10.48
N SER A 284 13.71 -30.84 11.77
CA SER A 284 15.00 -30.38 12.31
C SER A 284 16.21 -31.19 11.83
N LYS A 285 16.11 -32.53 11.82
CA LYS A 285 17.19 -33.42 11.33
C LYS A 285 17.51 -33.15 9.86
N LYS A 286 16.48 -33.15 9.00
CA LYS A 286 16.60 -32.88 7.57
C LYS A 286 17.16 -31.46 7.29
N LEU A 287 16.72 -30.46 8.05
CA LEU A 287 17.23 -29.09 7.91
C LEU A 287 18.72 -28.99 8.25
N LYS A 288 19.17 -29.66 9.32
CA LYS A 288 20.60 -29.71 9.70
C LYS A 288 21.45 -30.44 8.66
N GLU A 289 20.98 -31.59 8.18
CA GLU A 289 21.68 -32.36 7.13
C GLU A 289 21.87 -31.53 5.86
N LEU A 290 20.79 -30.91 5.36
CA LEU A 290 20.84 -30.06 4.16
C LEU A 290 21.69 -28.80 4.38
N SER A 291 21.58 -28.16 5.54
CA SER A 291 22.37 -26.98 5.89
C SER A 291 23.86 -27.29 5.96
N ASN A 292 24.25 -28.41 6.56
CA ASN A 292 25.65 -28.80 6.67
C ASN A 292 26.22 -29.14 5.29
N SER A 293 25.50 -29.92 4.48
CA SER A 293 25.91 -30.24 3.11
C SER A 293 26.11 -28.99 2.26
N TYR A 294 25.27 -27.97 2.43
CA TYR A 294 25.38 -26.71 1.71
C TYR A 294 26.56 -25.84 2.21
N MET A 295 26.81 -25.81 3.52
CA MET A 295 27.98 -25.13 4.09
C MET A 295 29.29 -25.77 3.63
N ASP A 296 29.34 -27.09 3.54
CA ASP A 296 30.50 -27.81 3.00
C ASP A 296 30.73 -27.46 1.52
N TYR A 297 29.65 -27.37 0.73
CA TYR A 297 29.71 -26.90 -0.66
C TYR A 297 30.27 -25.46 -0.74
N ILE A 298 29.71 -24.50 0.01
CA ILE A 298 30.19 -23.11 0.03
C ILE A 298 31.67 -23.04 0.42
N ASN A 299 32.07 -23.76 1.47
CA ASN A 299 33.46 -23.79 1.93
C ASN A 299 34.40 -24.39 0.88
N SER A 300 33.97 -25.42 0.16
CA SER A 300 34.75 -26.01 -0.95
C SER A 300 34.89 -25.06 -2.13
N THR A 301 33.84 -24.32 -2.49
CA THR A 301 33.90 -23.29 -3.54
C THR A 301 34.78 -22.13 -3.12
N ASN A 302 34.64 -21.59 -1.89
CA ASN A 302 35.45 -20.48 -1.40
C ASN A 302 36.94 -20.85 -1.27
N ASN A 303 37.26 -22.08 -0.88
CA ASN A 303 38.65 -22.57 -0.88
C ASN A 303 39.23 -22.68 -2.30
N ASN A 304 38.41 -22.95 -3.32
CA ASN A 304 38.82 -22.91 -4.73
C ASN A 304 38.84 -21.48 -5.32
N SER A 305 38.07 -20.54 -4.75
CA SER A 305 38.01 -19.13 -5.18
C SER A 305 39.25 -18.31 -4.84
N TYR A 306 40.14 -18.79 -3.95
CA TYR A 306 41.44 -18.14 -3.70
C TYR A 306 42.43 -18.25 -4.87
N ASN A 307 42.06 -18.87 -5.98
CA ASN A 307 42.87 -18.99 -7.21
C ASN A 307 42.33 -18.20 -8.41
N LEU A 308 41.39 -17.26 -8.24
CA LEU A 308 40.93 -16.39 -9.33
C LEU A 308 41.13 -14.91 -8.98
N PRO A 309 41.79 -14.11 -9.84
CA PRO A 309 42.08 -12.71 -9.55
C PRO A 309 40.78 -11.90 -9.50
N CYS A 310 40.66 -11.09 -8.45
CA CYS A 310 39.58 -10.15 -8.26
C CYS A 310 39.53 -9.12 -9.40
N ASP A 311 38.58 -9.25 -10.33
CA ASP A 311 38.15 -8.12 -11.16
C ASP A 311 37.00 -7.39 -10.48
N SER A 312 37.31 -6.19 -10.04
CA SER A 312 36.40 -5.20 -9.48
C SER A 312 35.41 -4.71 -10.53
N TYR A 313 34.12 -4.93 -10.32
CA TYR A 313 33.06 -4.14 -10.94
C TYR A 313 32.07 -3.72 -9.86
N TYR A 314 32.29 -2.51 -9.35
CA TYR A 314 31.28 -1.64 -8.75
C TYR A 314 30.62 -0.81 -9.84
#